data_AF-A0A1Q9GIT9-F1
#
_entry.id   AF-A0A1Q9GIT9-F1
#
_cell.length_a   1.000
_cell.length_b   1.000
_cell.length_c   1.000
_cell.angle_alpha   90.00
_cell.angle_beta   90.00
_cell.angle_gamma   90.00
#
_symmetry.space_group_name_H-M   'P 1'
#
loop_
_entity.id
_entity.type
_entity.pdbx_description
1 polymer ?
#
loop_
_entity_poly.entity_id
_entity_poly.type
_entity_poly.pdbx_seq_one_letter_code
_entity_poly.pdbx_strand_id
1 'polypeptide(L)'
;MHVRQFQSSILGLITAFFVIGCSSTSESFFSSSEYRFHDSTQSFIALNDTRRNGAVVDKGLFYPKSAFSFTYRYCANSQQEANNDIQEFHQLTKRVCDANVGDLIHQDTGTWCVYNPNSVDERPIFYSRISSTALWADLCLDGPFVTLKVIENTEASPDEWYDAAKILGYQPYSPYRKLLTPPEVGQIPQPIKEPVATDLWNEESEYIYTNIGSVVCLYNRPKDSAIGYTYLGTVHSVGNGLVKVAATAKLKGDIRTAPTLEQLEWHRMAYITAAVNSWFVCG
;
A
#
# COMPACT_ATOMS: atom_id res chain seq x y z
N MET A 1 -86.45 -18.65 35.15
CA MET A 1 -87.65 -18.84 34.30
C MET A 1 -87.38 -18.18 32.96
N HIS A 2 -87.70 -18.88 31.86
CA HIS A 2 -87.43 -18.59 30.44
C HIS A 2 -87.58 -17.10 30.03
N VAL A 3 -86.81 -16.57 29.07
CA VAL A 3 -86.95 -16.71 27.60
C VAL A 3 -85.58 -16.45 26.90
N ARG A 4 -84.95 -17.45 26.25
CA ARG A 4 -84.80 -17.70 24.78
C ARG A 4 -84.45 -16.46 23.91
N GLN A 5 -83.25 -16.35 23.31
CA GLN A 5 -82.73 -17.04 22.09
C GLN A 5 -82.99 -16.21 20.82
N PHE A 6 -81.95 -15.91 20.02
CA PHE A 6 -81.86 -15.87 18.54
C PHE A 6 -80.44 -15.33 18.18
N GLN A 7 -79.50 -16.18 17.75
CA GLN A 7 -79.05 -16.37 16.34
C GLN A 7 -78.76 -15.03 15.61
N SER A 8 -77.65 -14.81 14.91
CA SER A 8 -77.01 -15.72 13.95
C SER A 8 -75.58 -15.28 13.59
N SER A 9 -74.78 -16.26 13.17
CA SER A 9 -73.46 -16.21 12.56
C SER A 9 -73.37 -15.30 11.32
N ILE A 10 -72.26 -14.58 11.16
CA ILE A 10 -71.67 -14.29 9.85
C ILE A 10 -70.15 -14.56 9.91
N LEU A 11 -69.76 -15.54 9.11
CA LEU A 11 -68.40 -15.84 8.65
C LEU A 11 -67.80 -14.60 7.95
N GLY A 12 -66.57 -14.22 8.28
CA GLY A 12 -65.84 -13.15 7.59
C GLY A 12 -64.34 -13.40 7.61
N LEU A 13 -63.82 -13.73 6.43
CA LEU A 13 -62.47 -14.16 6.08
C LEU A 13 -61.28 -13.48 6.79
N ILE A 14 -60.28 -14.34 7.04
CA ILE A 14 -58.85 -14.07 7.17
C ILE A 14 -58.37 -13.17 6.02
N THR A 15 -57.82 -11.99 6.33
CA THR A 15 -56.68 -11.38 5.61
C THR A 15 -56.15 -10.18 6.39
N ALA A 16 -55.21 -10.42 7.31
CA ALA A 16 -54.34 -9.37 7.82
C ALA A 16 -52.97 -9.53 7.16
N PHE A 17 -52.79 -8.89 6.00
CA PHE A 17 -51.47 -8.52 5.49
C PHE A 17 -50.87 -7.56 6.52
N PHE A 18 -50.02 -8.08 7.41
CA PHE A 18 -49.06 -7.20 8.08
C PHE A 18 -48.04 -6.81 7.01
N VAL A 19 -48.24 -5.62 6.46
CA VAL A 19 -47.24 -4.87 5.72
C VAL A 19 -46.03 -4.75 6.66
N ILE A 20 -45.00 -5.54 6.40
CA ILE A 20 -43.66 -5.30 6.93
C ILE A 20 -43.24 -3.99 6.26
N GLY A 21 -43.48 -2.88 6.95
CA GLY A 21 -42.84 -1.62 6.62
C GLY A 21 -41.35 -1.84 6.81
N CYS A 22 -40.62 -1.98 5.70
CA CYS A 22 -39.20 -1.70 5.65
C CYS A 22 -39.02 -0.23 6.02
N SER A 23 -38.96 0.04 7.32
CA SER A 23 -38.46 1.30 7.82
C SER A 23 -36.98 1.29 7.48
N SER A 24 -36.63 1.98 6.41
CA SER A 24 -35.26 2.34 6.07
C SER A 24 -34.73 3.21 7.20
N THR A 25 -34.26 2.57 8.25
CA THR A 25 -33.29 3.19 9.13
C THR A 25 -32.00 3.20 8.32
N SER A 26 -31.60 4.40 7.92
CA SER A 26 -30.32 4.67 7.28
C SER A 26 -29.25 3.90 8.04
N GLU A 27 -28.64 2.91 7.38
CA GLU A 27 -27.46 2.25 7.88
C GLU A 27 -26.47 3.35 8.26
N SER A 28 -26.14 3.33 9.54
CA SER A 28 -25.11 4.17 10.11
C SER A 28 -23.83 3.75 9.41
N PHE A 29 -23.42 4.52 8.41
CA PHE A 29 -22.10 4.42 7.81
C PHE A 29 -21.08 4.52 8.97
N PHE A 30 -20.13 3.58 8.97
CA PHE A 30 -18.99 3.46 9.88
C PHE A 30 -19.27 2.83 11.26
N SER A 31 -19.24 1.49 11.31
CA SER A 31 -18.85 0.75 12.53
C SER A 31 -17.74 -0.27 12.23
N SER A 32 -16.50 0.17 12.37
CA SER A 32 -15.40 -0.51 13.09
C SER A 32 -15.12 -2.02 12.93
N SER A 33 -15.49 -2.67 11.83
CA SER A 33 -14.97 -4.01 11.49
C SER A 33 -14.31 -4.03 10.12
N GLU A 34 -13.53 -3.00 9.79
CA GLU A 34 -12.63 -3.06 8.64
C GLU A 34 -11.64 -4.22 8.88
N TYR A 35 -11.63 -5.18 7.96
CA TYR A 35 -10.77 -6.35 8.04
C TYR A 35 -9.34 -5.87 7.78
N ARG A 36 -8.56 -5.68 8.85
CA ARG A 36 -7.20 -5.15 8.76
C ARG A 36 -6.32 -6.05 7.90
N PHE A 37 -5.84 -5.50 6.81
CA PHE A 37 -4.93 -6.18 5.89
C PHE A 37 -3.58 -6.45 6.56
N HIS A 38 -3.14 -5.59 7.47
CA HIS A 38 -1.97 -5.82 8.31
C HIS A 38 -2.09 -7.14 9.08
N ASP A 39 -3.21 -7.38 9.77
CA ASP A 39 -3.39 -8.59 10.60
C ASP A 39 -3.52 -9.85 9.73
N SER A 40 -4.17 -9.71 8.58
CA SER A 40 -4.22 -10.75 7.54
C SER A 40 -2.83 -11.09 7.02
N THR A 41 -1.98 -10.08 6.83
CA THR A 41 -0.59 -10.24 6.39
C THR A 41 0.25 -10.91 7.47
N GLN A 42 0.10 -10.54 8.74
CA GLN A 42 0.78 -11.22 9.85
C GLN A 42 0.39 -12.70 9.92
N SER A 43 -0.89 -13.01 9.71
CA SER A 43 -1.38 -14.38 9.64
C SER A 43 -0.78 -15.14 8.46
N PHE A 44 -0.74 -14.53 7.28
CA PHE A 44 -0.06 -15.10 6.10
C PHE A 44 1.40 -15.43 6.39
N ILE A 45 2.14 -14.51 7.01
CA ILE A 45 3.54 -14.72 7.42
C ILE A 45 3.66 -15.89 8.38
N ALA A 46 2.80 -15.97 9.41
CA ALA A 46 2.88 -17.00 10.44
C ALA A 46 2.62 -18.44 9.95
N LEU A 47 1.83 -18.59 8.87
CA LEU A 47 1.39 -19.89 8.33
C LEU A 47 2.47 -20.70 7.60
N ASN A 48 3.64 -20.13 7.32
CA ASN A 48 4.73 -20.80 6.64
C ASN A 48 6.04 -20.52 7.38
N ASP A 49 6.83 -21.56 7.65
CA ASP A 49 8.06 -21.46 8.44
C ASP A 49 9.12 -20.56 7.78
N THR A 50 9.27 -20.66 6.45
CA THR A 50 10.12 -19.80 5.64
C THR A 50 9.75 -18.33 5.81
N ARG A 51 8.44 -18.03 5.73
CA ARG A 51 7.91 -16.69 5.93
C ARG A 51 8.12 -16.24 7.37
N ARG A 52 7.73 -17.05 8.36
CA ARG A 52 7.84 -16.75 9.79
C ARG A 52 9.27 -16.46 10.26
N ASN A 53 10.26 -17.11 9.66
CA ASN A 53 11.68 -16.92 9.95
C ASN A 53 12.28 -15.69 9.24
N GLY A 54 11.47 -14.95 8.48
CA GLY A 54 11.86 -13.66 7.91
C GLY A 54 12.00 -12.55 8.95
N ALA A 55 12.37 -11.36 8.48
CA ALA A 55 12.61 -10.19 9.31
C ALA A 55 11.77 -8.99 8.88
N VAL A 56 11.38 -8.17 9.85
CA VAL A 56 10.84 -6.82 9.61
C VAL A 56 12.01 -5.91 9.28
N VAL A 57 11.97 -5.22 8.14
CA VAL A 57 13.16 -4.53 7.61
C VAL A 57 13.04 -3.02 7.55
N ASP A 58 11.84 -2.47 7.38
CA ASP A 58 11.64 -1.03 7.38
C ASP A 58 10.41 -0.69 8.23
N LYS A 59 10.68 -0.10 9.39
CA LYS A 59 9.72 0.73 10.14
C LYS A 59 10.23 2.15 9.94
N GLY A 60 9.67 2.88 8.97
CA GLY A 60 10.22 4.18 8.60
C GLY A 60 10.35 5.08 9.82
N LEU A 61 11.43 5.88 9.88
CA LEU A 61 11.73 6.70 11.06
C LEU A 61 10.80 7.92 11.22
N PHE A 62 10.14 8.32 10.13
CA PHE A 62 9.29 9.50 10.08
C PHE A 62 7.84 9.13 9.88
N TYR A 63 6.94 9.89 10.49
CA TYR A 63 5.54 9.85 10.11
C TYR A 63 5.41 10.36 8.66
N PRO A 64 4.54 9.78 7.82
CA PRO A 64 3.57 8.71 8.10
C PRO A 64 4.10 7.27 7.98
N LYS A 65 5.38 7.05 7.61
CA LYS A 65 5.93 5.70 7.41
C LYS A 65 6.00 4.89 8.70
N SER A 66 6.39 5.53 9.81
CA SER A 66 6.49 4.90 11.14
C SER A 66 5.17 4.34 11.63
N ALA A 67 4.06 5.01 11.30
CA ALA A 67 2.73 4.69 11.78
C ALA A 67 1.98 3.71 10.87
N PHE A 68 2.07 3.90 9.55
CA PHE A 68 1.18 3.20 8.62
C PHE A 68 1.88 2.21 7.69
N SER A 69 3.22 2.20 7.61
CA SER A 69 3.94 1.34 6.66
C SER A 69 4.68 0.20 7.36
N PHE A 70 4.47 -1.01 6.84
CA PHE A 70 5.14 -2.23 7.31
C PHE A 70 5.82 -2.93 6.13
N THR A 71 7.12 -3.21 6.25
CA THR A 71 7.87 -3.98 5.25
C THR A 71 8.50 -5.22 5.89
N TYR A 72 8.27 -6.38 5.29
CA TYR A 72 8.74 -7.68 5.76
C TYR A 72 9.45 -8.45 4.65
N ARG A 73 10.48 -9.20 5.00
CA ARG A 73 11.32 -9.87 4.01
C ARG A 73 11.77 -11.25 4.47
N TYR A 74 11.91 -12.18 3.51
CA TYR A 74 12.34 -13.56 3.77
C TYR A 74 12.98 -14.18 2.52
N CYS A 75 13.69 -15.30 2.70
CA CYS A 75 14.27 -16.12 1.64
C CYS A 75 13.35 -17.29 1.32
N ALA A 76 12.75 -17.34 0.14
CA ALA A 76 11.99 -18.52 -0.27
C ALA A 76 12.93 -19.72 -0.57
N ASN A 77 12.46 -20.95 -0.41
CA ASN A 77 13.28 -22.16 -0.67
C ASN A 77 13.33 -22.54 -2.15
N SER A 78 12.59 -21.84 -3.01
CA SER A 78 12.64 -22.03 -4.47
C SER A 78 11.93 -20.90 -5.20
N GLN A 79 12.21 -20.76 -6.50
CA GLN A 79 11.46 -19.84 -7.36
C GLN A 79 9.96 -20.19 -7.43
N GLN A 80 9.63 -21.48 -7.38
CA GLN A 80 8.26 -21.93 -7.39
C GLN A 80 7.52 -21.52 -6.11
N GLU A 81 8.14 -21.69 -4.94
CA GLU A 81 7.57 -21.25 -3.66
C GLU A 81 7.33 -19.73 -3.68
N ALA A 82 8.31 -18.94 -4.11
CA ALA A 82 8.15 -17.49 -4.19
C ALA A 82 7.02 -17.06 -5.15
N ASN A 83 6.87 -17.75 -6.28
CA ASN A 83 5.77 -17.47 -7.21
C ASN A 83 4.42 -17.86 -6.60
N ASN A 84 4.34 -18.98 -5.88
CA ASN A 84 3.13 -19.40 -5.17
C ASN A 84 2.78 -18.38 -4.07
N ASP A 85 3.74 -17.95 -3.26
CA ASP A 85 3.55 -16.94 -2.22
C ASP A 85 3.02 -15.62 -2.79
N ILE A 86 3.56 -15.18 -3.93
CA ILE A 86 3.09 -13.99 -4.64
C ILE A 86 1.62 -14.13 -5.02
N GLN A 87 1.24 -15.27 -5.61
CA GLN A 87 -0.14 -15.53 -6.02
C GLN A 87 -1.08 -15.65 -4.80
N GLU A 88 -0.68 -16.35 -3.75
CA GLU A 88 -1.44 -16.45 -2.51
C GLU A 88 -1.66 -15.08 -1.86
N PHE A 89 -0.62 -14.25 -1.82
CA PHE A 89 -0.71 -12.91 -1.24
C PHE A 89 -1.57 -11.97 -2.09
N HIS A 90 -1.54 -12.11 -3.41
CA HIS A 90 -2.47 -11.39 -4.31
C HIS A 90 -3.92 -11.81 -4.08
N GLN A 91 -4.18 -13.12 -3.92
CA GLN A 91 -5.53 -13.60 -3.59
C GLN A 91 -5.98 -13.11 -2.22
N LEU A 92 -5.09 -13.11 -1.22
CA LEU A 92 -5.37 -12.55 0.10
C LEU A 92 -5.72 -11.06 -0.01
N THR A 93 -4.92 -10.29 -0.74
CA THR A 93 -5.14 -8.87 -1.03
C THR A 93 -6.54 -8.64 -1.61
N LYS A 94 -6.93 -9.43 -2.62
CA LYS A 94 -8.27 -9.34 -3.23
C LYS A 94 -9.37 -9.68 -2.24
N ARG A 95 -9.26 -10.79 -1.51
CA ARG A 95 -10.26 -11.22 -0.52
C ARG A 95 -10.47 -10.17 0.57
N VAL A 96 -9.39 -9.59 1.09
CA VAL A 96 -9.47 -8.56 2.13
C VAL A 96 -10.03 -7.26 1.56
N CYS A 97 -9.69 -6.89 0.33
CA CYS A 97 -10.28 -5.72 -0.32
C CYS A 97 -11.80 -5.90 -0.52
N ASP A 98 -12.23 -7.06 -1.02
CA ASP A 98 -13.64 -7.39 -1.22
C ASP A 98 -14.41 -7.40 0.11
N ALA A 99 -13.81 -7.95 1.17
CA ALA A 99 -14.39 -7.96 2.51
C ALA A 99 -14.57 -6.55 3.09
N ASN A 100 -13.72 -5.61 2.67
CA ASN A 100 -13.84 -4.19 3.03
C ASN A 100 -14.71 -3.40 2.05
N VAL A 101 -15.40 -4.04 1.10
CA VAL A 101 -16.24 -3.39 0.07
C VAL A 101 -15.45 -2.37 -0.77
N GLY A 102 -14.16 -2.67 -0.98
CA GLY A 102 -13.28 -1.88 -1.82
C GLY A 102 -13.03 -2.53 -3.18
N ASP A 103 -12.40 -1.76 -4.06
CA ASP A 103 -11.91 -2.21 -5.36
C ASP A 103 -10.40 -2.07 -5.43
N LEU A 104 -9.74 -3.09 -6.01
CA LEU A 104 -8.30 -3.00 -6.28
C LEU A 104 -8.06 -2.12 -7.51
N ILE A 105 -7.29 -1.05 -7.31
CA ILE A 105 -6.74 -0.24 -8.38
C ILE A 105 -5.22 -0.38 -8.41
N HIS A 106 -4.66 -0.44 -9.61
CA HIS A 106 -3.22 -0.46 -9.80
C HIS A 106 -2.74 0.92 -10.22
N GLN A 107 -1.81 1.44 -9.44
CA GLN A 107 -1.13 2.70 -9.67
C GLN A 107 0.36 2.44 -9.89
N ASP A 108 1.04 3.47 -10.36
CA ASP A 108 2.48 3.51 -10.54
C ASP A 108 3.27 3.27 -9.25
N THR A 109 2.66 3.38 -8.07
CA THR A 109 3.32 3.08 -6.79
C THR A 109 3.06 1.66 -6.30
N GLY A 110 2.07 0.97 -6.88
CA GLY A 110 1.65 -0.38 -6.56
C GLY A 110 0.13 -0.50 -6.46
N THR A 111 -0.36 -1.52 -5.77
CA THR A 111 -1.79 -1.82 -5.70
C THR A 111 -2.40 -1.22 -4.45
N TRP A 112 -3.48 -0.48 -4.66
CA TRP A 112 -4.30 0.09 -3.60
C TRP A 112 -5.67 -0.54 -3.64
N CYS A 113 -6.21 -0.90 -2.47
CA CYS A 113 -7.63 -1.10 -2.29
C CYS A 113 -8.26 0.25 -1.99
N VAL A 114 -9.33 0.61 -2.70
CA VAL A 114 -10.00 1.92 -2.55
C VAL A 114 -11.51 1.77 -2.45
N TYR A 115 -12.15 2.70 -1.74
CA TYR A 115 -13.58 2.95 -1.86
C TYR A 115 -13.87 3.79 -3.11
N ASN A 116 -15.02 3.57 -3.75
CA ASN A 116 -15.56 4.39 -4.84
C ASN A 116 -14.54 4.70 -5.96
N PRO A 117 -13.94 3.68 -6.61
CA PRO A 117 -12.90 3.89 -7.60
C PRO A 117 -13.39 4.78 -8.76
N ASN A 118 -12.48 5.59 -9.30
CA ASN A 118 -12.74 6.48 -10.44
C ASN A 118 -13.78 7.57 -10.18
N SER A 119 -13.93 8.00 -8.92
CA SER A 119 -14.82 9.08 -8.51
C SER A 119 -14.11 10.12 -7.65
N VAL A 120 -14.74 11.29 -7.47
CA VAL A 120 -14.25 12.33 -6.55
C VAL A 120 -14.26 11.88 -5.08
N ASP A 121 -15.07 10.86 -4.78
CA ASP A 121 -15.21 10.26 -3.45
C ASP A 121 -14.26 9.08 -3.24
N GLU A 122 -13.29 8.87 -4.15
CA GLU A 122 -12.33 7.78 -4.02
C GLU A 122 -11.44 7.97 -2.78
N ARG A 123 -11.33 6.94 -1.94
CA ARG A 123 -10.51 6.94 -0.73
C ARG A 123 -9.70 5.65 -0.59
N PRO A 124 -8.41 5.71 -0.21
CA PRO A 124 -7.60 4.51 0.01
C PRO A 124 -8.04 3.79 1.28
N ILE A 125 -8.03 2.47 1.23
CA ILE A 125 -8.24 1.58 2.39
C ILE A 125 -6.86 1.07 2.84
N PHE A 126 -6.16 0.37 1.94
CA PHE A 126 -4.80 -0.11 2.18
C PHE A 126 -4.03 -0.27 0.86
N TYR A 127 -2.72 -0.38 0.99
CA TYR A 127 -1.76 -0.72 -0.05
C TYR A 127 -1.22 -2.12 0.17
N SER A 128 -1.03 -2.85 -0.93
CA SER A 128 -0.41 -4.16 -0.93
C SER A 128 0.62 -4.29 -2.05
N ARG A 129 1.81 -4.78 -1.71
CA ARG A 129 2.82 -5.19 -2.68
C ARG A 129 3.59 -6.41 -2.18
N ILE A 130 3.79 -7.36 -3.07
CA ILE A 130 4.75 -8.45 -2.92
C ILE A 130 5.60 -8.53 -4.18
N SER A 131 6.88 -8.82 -4.01
CA SER A 131 7.77 -9.11 -5.13
C SER A 131 8.83 -10.12 -4.74
N SER A 132 9.12 -11.04 -5.65
CA SER A 132 10.33 -11.86 -5.64
C SER A 132 11.33 -11.25 -6.59
N THR A 133 12.60 -11.28 -6.20
CA THR A 133 13.68 -10.74 -7.03
C THR A 133 14.85 -11.69 -7.07
N ALA A 134 15.26 -12.04 -8.29
CA ALA A 134 16.46 -12.83 -8.54
C ALA A 134 17.74 -12.05 -8.27
N LEU A 135 17.65 -10.73 -8.05
CA LEU A 135 18.81 -9.86 -7.86
C LEU A 135 19.67 -10.21 -6.64
N TRP A 136 19.14 -11.05 -5.75
CA TRP A 136 19.70 -11.32 -4.44
C TRP A 136 19.61 -12.79 -4.05
N ALA A 137 19.61 -13.68 -5.05
CA ALA A 137 19.71 -15.12 -4.82
C ALA A 137 20.94 -15.47 -3.95
N ASP A 138 22.00 -14.66 -4.02
CA ASP A 138 23.23 -14.85 -3.25
C ASP A 138 23.01 -14.74 -1.73
N LEU A 139 22.02 -13.95 -1.29
CA LEU A 139 21.64 -13.85 0.12
C LEU A 139 20.76 -15.00 0.59
N CYS A 140 20.10 -15.65 -0.37
CA CYS A 140 19.16 -16.72 -0.15
C CYS A 140 19.68 -17.94 -0.91
N LEU A 141 20.67 -18.62 -0.32
CA LEU A 141 21.40 -19.72 -0.97
C LEU A 141 20.48 -20.78 -1.62
N ASP A 142 19.30 -20.98 -1.04
CA ASP A 142 18.34 -22.00 -1.45
C ASP A 142 17.18 -21.47 -2.32
N GLY A 143 17.09 -20.16 -2.61
CA GLY A 143 16.01 -19.63 -3.47
C GLY A 143 15.95 -18.10 -3.57
N PRO A 144 14.88 -17.52 -4.16
CA PRO A 144 14.84 -16.07 -4.38
C PRO A 144 14.46 -15.31 -3.11
N PHE A 145 14.91 -14.05 -3.07
CA PHE A 145 14.57 -13.11 -2.01
C PHE A 145 13.16 -12.53 -2.23
N VAL A 146 12.31 -12.54 -1.20
CA VAL A 146 10.93 -12.04 -1.24
C VAL A 146 10.73 -10.84 -0.31
N THR A 147 10.04 -9.81 -0.80
CA THR A 147 9.67 -8.61 -0.03
C THR A 147 8.17 -8.37 -0.09
N LEU A 148 7.57 -8.18 1.09
CA LEU A 148 6.19 -7.80 1.34
C LEU A 148 6.15 -6.36 1.86
N LYS A 149 5.22 -5.56 1.35
CA LYS A 149 4.94 -4.21 1.86
C LYS A 149 3.45 -3.98 2.00
N VAL A 150 3.06 -3.49 3.18
CA VAL A 150 1.71 -3.07 3.53
C VAL A 150 1.73 -1.60 3.92
N ILE A 151 0.71 -0.85 3.49
CA ILE A 151 0.41 0.47 4.05
C ILE A 151 -1.08 0.49 4.40
N GLU A 152 -1.44 0.76 5.64
CA GLU A 152 -2.84 0.71 6.07
C GLU A 152 -3.10 1.71 7.20
N ASN A 153 -4.32 2.26 7.24
CA ASN A 153 -4.77 3.02 8.40
C ASN A 153 -5.04 2.09 9.58
N THR A 154 -4.32 2.29 10.67
CA THR A 154 -4.56 1.52 11.90
C THR A 154 -5.50 2.26 12.85
N GLU A 155 -5.35 3.58 12.98
CA GLU A 155 -5.95 4.35 14.09
C GLU A 155 -6.28 5.82 13.76
N ALA A 156 -5.83 6.36 12.62
CA ALA A 156 -5.97 7.77 12.28
C ALA A 156 -7.38 8.12 11.76
N SER A 157 -7.74 9.40 11.84
CA SER A 157 -8.98 9.90 11.23
C SER A 157 -8.97 9.71 9.70
N PRO A 158 -10.13 9.62 9.01
CA PRO A 158 -10.16 9.42 7.56
C PRO A 158 -9.39 10.48 6.76
N ASP A 159 -9.43 11.75 7.19
CA ASP A 159 -8.73 12.84 6.50
C ASP A 159 -7.21 12.76 6.72
N GLU A 160 -6.78 12.49 7.95
CA GLU A 160 -5.37 12.29 8.28
C GLU A 160 -4.79 11.09 7.52
N TRP A 161 -5.54 9.99 7.47
CA TRP A 161 -5.16 8.82 6.68
C TRP A 161 -5.07 9.15 5.19
N TYR A 162 -6.04 9.89 4.65
CA TYR A 162 -6.02 10.28 3.24
C TYR A 162 -4.77 11.11 2.89
N ASP A 163 -4.39 12.04 3.75
CA ASP A 163 -3.18 12.86 3.61
C ASP A 163 -1.90 12.02 3.74
N ALA A 164 -1.85 11.15 4.73
CA ALA A 164 -0.75 10.21 4.92
C ALA A 164 -0.59 9.25 3.73
N ALA A 165 -1.69 8.70 3.21
CA ALA A 165 -1.68 7.79 2.07
C ALA A 165 -1.11 8.47 0.83
N LYS A 166 -1.47 9.73 0.55
CA LYS A 166 -0.90 10.52 -0.56
C LYS A 166 0.62 10.60 -0.45
N ILE A 167 1.13 10.90 0.74
CA ILE A 167 2.56 10.97 1.04
C ILE A 167 3.24 9.59 0.83
N LEU A 168 2.55 8.51 1.21
CA LEU A 168 3.06 7.13 1.09
C LEU A 168 2.94 6.54 -0.32
N GLY A 169 2.43 7.33 -1.27
CA GLY A 169 2.42 7.02 -2.69
C GLY A 169 1.04 6.78 -3.30
N TYR A 170 -0.04 6.94 -2.55
CA TYR A 170 -1.38 6.91 -3.13
C TYR A 170 -1.57 8.12 -4.05
N GLN A 171 -2.04 7.89 -5.26
CA GLN A 171 -2.39 8.94 -6.20
C GLN A 171 -3.91 9.08 -6.23
N PRO A 172 -4.49 10.18 -5.73
CA PRO A 172 -5.93 10.43 -5.79
C PRO A 172 -6.49 10.34 -7.21
N TYR A 173 -7.80 10.07 -7.31
CA TYR A 173 -8.47 10.12 -8.59
C TYR A 173 -8.29 11.49 -9.24
N SER A 174 -7.90 11.46 -10.52
CA SER A 174 -8.02 12.60 -11.40
C SER A 174 -8.42 12.10 -12.79
N PRO A 175 -9.07 12.93 -13.62
CA PRO A 175 -9.39 12.58 -15.00
C PRO A 175 -8.17 12.19 -15.86
N TYR A 176 -6.96 12.55 -15.41
CA TYR A 176 -5.70 12.29 -16.10
C TYR A 176 -4.90 11.14 -15.48
N ARG A 177 -5.36 10.57 -14.36
CA ARG A 177 -4.69 9.43 -13.71
C ARG A 177 -4.87 8.18 -14.56
N LYS A 178 -3.76 7.62 -15.03
CA LYS A 178 -3.78 6.33 -15.73
C LYS A 178 -3.81 5.22 -14.70
N LEU A 179 -4.89 4.46 -14.67
CA LEU A 179 -4.90 3.17 -13.98
C LEU A 179 -4.16 2.16 -14.84
N LEU A 180 -3.29 1.36 -14.21
CA LEU A 180 -2.67 0.24 -14.89
C LEU A 180 -3.72 -0.87 -14.98
N THR A 181 -4.14 -1.23 -16.19
CA THR A 181 -5.01 -2.39 -16.38
C THR A 181 -4.20 -3.63 -15.99
N PRO A 182 -4.65 -4.45 -15.01
CA PRO A 182 -3.97 -5.69 -14.71
C PRO A 182 -4.10 -6.62 -15.94
N PRO A 183 -3.00 -7.22 -16.42
CA PRO A 183 -3.05 -8.07 -17.60
C PRO A 183 -3.89 -9.33 -17.37
N GLU A 184 -4.06 -9.77 -16.12
CA GLU A 184 -4.88 -10.91 -15.69
C GLU A 184 -5.25 -10.80 -14.20
N VAL A 185 -6.29 -11.53 -13.77
CA VAL A 185 -6.66 -11.66 -12.35
C VAL A 185 -5.48 -12.27 -11.57
N GLY A 186 -4.93 -11.53 -10.61
CA GLY A 186 -3.82 -12.01 -9.77
C GLY A 186 -2.43 -11.63 -10.26
N GLN A 187 -2.28 -10.76 -11.26
CA GLN A 187 -0.99 -10.13 -11.57
C GLN A 187 -1.03 -8.64 -11.22
N ILE A 188 -0.23 -8.23 -10.22
CA ILE A 188 0.01 -6.81 -9.93
C ILE A 188 0.98 -6.27 -10.98
N PRO A 189 0.59 -5.26 -11.79
CA PRO A 189 1.49 -4.62 -12.73
C PRO A 189 2.74 -4.06 -12.04
N GLN A 190 3.88 -4.18 -12.71
CA GLN A 190 5.11 -3.56 -12.26
C GLN A 190 5.00 -2.03 -12.42
N PRO A 191 5.41 -1.25 -11.40
CA PRO A 191 5.27 0.19 -11.42
C PRO A 191 6.11 0.82 -12.54
N ILE A 192 5.45 1.61 -13.40
CA ILE A 192 6.08 2.61 -14.27
C ILE A 192 6.05 3.93 -13.47
N LYS A 193 7.04 4.82 -13.60
CA LYS A 193 7.19 6.01 -12.75
C LYS A 193 7.13 7.27 -13.60
N GLU A 194 6.30 8.25 -13.23
CA GLU A 194 6.37 9.67 -13.66
C GLU A 194 5.74 10.58 -12.56
N PRO A 195 5.99 11.91 -12.57
CA PRO A 195 6.41 12.69 -11.39
C PRO A 195 5.31 12.96 -10.35
N VAL A 196 5.73 12.97 -9.08
CA VAL A 196 4.90 13.31 -7.92
C VAL A 196 4.53 14.79 -7.94
N ALA A 197 3.26 15.07 -7.66
CA ALA A 197 2.66 16.39 -7.56
C ALA A 197 3.43 17.32 -6.59
N THR A 198 3.48 18.60 -6.96
CA THR A 198 4.32 19.65 -6.39
C THR A 198 3.90 20.21 -5.04
N ASP A 199 2.79 19.79 -4.44
CA ASP A 199 2.32 20.37 -3.18
C ASP A 199 2.03 19.28 -2.16
N LEU A 200 2.96 19.15 -1.19
CA LEU A 200 2.83 18.64 0.18
C LEU A 200 4.24 18.23 0.63
N TRP A 201 4.97 19.15 1.27
CA TRP A 201 6.15 18.74 2.04
C TRP A 201 5.63 17.97 3.26
N ASN A 202 6.03 16.70 3.37
CA ASN A 202 5.82 15.92 4.56
C ASN A 202 6.94 16.19 5.58
N GLU A 203 6.81 15.69 6.81
CA GLU A 203 7.82 15.85 7.86
C GLU A 203 9.21 15.37 7.41
N GLU A 204 9.27 14.29 6.63
CA GLU A 204 10.53 13.79 6.06
C GLU A 204 11.14 14.79 5.07
N SER A 205 10.34 15.42 4.20
CA SER A 205 10.78 16.46 3.28
C SER A 205 11.25 17.70 4.02
N GLU A 206 10.50 18.14 5.04
CA GLU A 206 10.89 19.26 5.88
C GLU A 206 12.21 18.96 6.61
N TYR A 207 12.36 17.76 7.16
CA TYR A 207 13.59 17.30 7.78
C TYR A 207 14.76 17.36 6.79
N ILE A 208 14.60 16.80 5.59
CA ILE A 208 15.62 16.82 4.53
C ILE A 208 15.97 18.25 4.14
N TYR A 209 14.98 19.14 4.01
CA TYR A 209 15.17 20.52 3.59
C TYR A 209 15.86 21.37 4.67
N THR A 210 15.62 21.09 5.94
CA THR A 210 16.17 21.86 7.06
C THR A 210 17.49 21.31 7.59
N ASN A 211 17.80 20.04 7.34
CA ASN A 211 19.00 19.37 7.86
C ASN A 211 20.03 19.10 6.76
N ILE A 212 20.81 20.13 6.43
CA ILE A 212 22.00 19.98 5.58
C ILE A 212 22.97 18.98 6.24
N GLY A 213 23.48 18.04 5.44
CA GLY A 213 24.33 16.94 5.91
C GLY A 213 23.59 15.63 6.18
N SER A 214 22.25 15.61 6.17
CA SER A 214 21.47 14.39 6.30
C SER A 214 21.73 13.42 5.14
N VAL A 215 21.69 12.11 5.42
CA VAL A 215 21.88 11.04 4.43
C VAL A 215 20.54 10.71 3.77
N VAL A 216 20.48 10.88 2.45
CA VAL A 216 19.24 10.76 1.67
C VAL A 216 19.43 9.93 0.42
N CYS A 217 18.32 9.32 -0.01
CA CYS A 217 18.25 8.35 -1.07
C CYS A 217 17.25 8.79 -2.14
N LEU A 218 17.60 8.56 -3.41
CA LEU A 218 16.75 8.79 -4.57
C LEU A 218 16.68 7.52 -5.40
N TYR A 219 15.50 6.91 -5.47
CA TYR A 219 15.28 5.76 -6.35
C TYR A 219 14.83 6.21 -7.75
N ASN A 220 15.54 5.73 -8.78
CA ASN A 220 15.22 5.96 -10.18
C ASN A 220 15.19 4.63 -10.95
N ARG A 221 14.12 4.38 -11.71
CA ARG A 221 13.98 3.22 -12.60
C ARG A 221 13.87 3.69 -14.05
N PRO A 222 14.94 3.59 -14.86
CA PRO A 222 14.87 3.87 -16.29
C PRO A 222 13.82 2.98 -16.97
N LYS A 223 13.17 3.49 -18.04
CA LYS A 223 12.09 2.79 -18.77
C LYS A 223 12.50 1.40 -19.26
N ASP A 224 13.78 1.23 -19.61
CA ASP A 224 14.34 -0.04 -20.11
C ASP A 224 14.99 -0.90 -19.02
N SER A 225 14.89 -0.50 -17.75
CA SER A 225 15.50 -1.22 -16.64
C SER A 225 14.45 -1.97 -15.83
N ALA A 226 14.60 -3.29 -15.74
CA ALA A 226 13.79 -4.12 -14.87
C ALA A 226 14.04 -3.85 -13.37
N ILE A 227 15.18 -3.27 -13.02
CA ILE A 227 15.74 -3.29 -11.65
C ILE A 227 15.82 -1.89 -11.04
N GLY A 228 16.11 -0.85 -11.82
CA GLY A 228 16.32 0.50 -11.31
C GLY A 228 17.56 0.65 -10.40
N TYR A 229 17.77 1.85 -9.88
CA TYR A 229 18.94 2.22 -9.08
C TYR A 229 18.56 3.22 -7.99
N THR A 230 19.19 3.11 -6.82
CA THR A 230 19.09 4.12 -5.76
C THR A 230 20.39 4.90 -5.67
N TYR A 231 20.31 6.22 -5.68
CA TYR A 231 21.45 7.09 -5.38
C TYR A 231 21.44 7.42 -3.90
N LEU A 232 22.56 7.19 -3.21
CA LEU A 232 22.76 7.51 -1.81
C LEU A 232 23.77 8.65 -1.70
N GLY A 233 23.46 9.65 -0.88
CA GLY A 233 24.34 10.78 -0.66
C GLY A 233 23.94 11.65 0.52
N THR A 234 24.67 12.75 0.70
CA THR A 234 24.40 13.72 1.76
C THR A 234 23.83 15.02 1.20
N VAL A 235 22.88 15.62 1.91
CA VAL A 235 22.33 16.94 1.54
C VAL A 235 23.45 17.97 1.59
N HIS A 236 23.77 18.56 0.44
CA HIS A 236 24.83 19.55 0.31
C HIS A 236 24.29 20.98 0.43
N SER A 237 23.17 21.26 -0.24
CA SER A 237 22.53 22.58 -0.19
C SER A 237 21.07 22.48 -0.60
N VAL A 238 20.25 23.39 -0.10
CA VAL A 238 18.81 23.46 -0.36
C VAL A 238 18.45 24.84 -0.90
N GLY A 239 17.42 24.90 -1.75
CA GLY A 239 16.90 26.17 -2.25
C GLY A 239 15.77 25.97 -3.26
N ASN A 240 14.77 26.85 -3.21
CA ASN A 240 13.62 26.83 -4.14
C ASN A 240 12.90 25.47 -4.17
N GLY A 241 12.78 24.79 -3.02
CA GLY A 241 12.16 23.46 -2.93
C GLY A 241 12.95 22.32 -3.57
N LEU A 242 14.18 22.60 -4.00
CA LEU A 242 15.13 21.63 -4.53
C LEU A 242 16.19 21.31 -3.47
N VAL A 243 16.62 20.07 -3.47
CA VAL A 243 17.71 19.55 -2.63
C VAL A 243 18.83 19.11 -3.56
N LYS A 244 20.01 19.70 -3.38
CA LYS A 244 21.24 19.28 -4.03
C LYS A 244 21.95 18.31 -3.08
N VAL A 245 22.12 17.08 -3.53
CA VAL A 245 22.72 15.98 -2.77
C VAL A 245 24.06 15.62 -3.39
N ALA A 246 25.09 15.49 -2.56
CA ALA A 246 26.37 14.91 -2.93
C ALA A 246 26.23 13.37 -2.91
N ALA A 247 25.83 12.79 -4.03
CA ALA A 247 25.68 11.35 -4.20
C ALA A 247 27.05 10.67 -4.30
N THR A 248 27.36 9.83 -3.32
CA THR A 248 28.63 9.11 -3.19
C THR A 248 28.50 7.64 -3.58
N ALA A 249 27.29 7.10 -3.63
CA ALA A 249 27.04 5.73 -4.02
C ALA A 249 25.83 5.63 -4.95
N LYS A 250 25.92 4.67 -5.88
CA LYS A 250 24.80 4.16 -6.65
C LYS A 250 24.59 2.72 -6.23
N LEU A 251 23.37 2.40 -5.83
CA LEU A 251 22.96 1.10 -5.35
C LEU A 251 22.01 0.46 -6.36
N LYS A 252 22.06 -0.85 -6.49
CA LYS A 252 21.17 -1.62 -7.35
C LYS A 252 19.78 -1.71 -6.72
N GLY A 253 18.73 -1.41 -7.49
CA GLY A 253 17.35 -1.50 -7.01
C GLY A 253 16.89 -0.35 -6.13
N ASP A 254 15.65 -0.46 -5.63
CA ASP A 254 15.07 0.44 -4.63
C ASP A 254 15.46 -0.05 -3.24
N ILE A 255 16.27 0.71 -2.50
CA ILE A 255 16.79 0.27 -1.18
C ILE A 255 15.70 -0.06 -0.16
N ARG A 256 14.51 0.56 -0.30
CA ARG A 256 13.35 0.31 0.57
C ARG A 256 12.82 -1.11 0.40
N THR A 257 13.13 -1.74 -0.73
CA THR A 257 12.80 -3.13 -1.05
C THR A 257 14.03 -4.01 -1.28
N ALA A 258 15.23 -3.42 -1.36
CA ALA A 258 16.46 -4.16 -1.63
C ALA A 258 17.01 -4.78 -0.33
N PRO A 259 17.27 -6.08 -0.31
CA PRO A 259 17.72 -6.82 0.87
C PRO A 259 19.15 -6.56 1.31
N THR A 260 20.04 -6.27 0.36
CA THR A 260 21.36 -5.74 0.64
C THR A 260 21.68 -4.57 -0.28
N LEU A 261 22.62 -3.76 0.16
CA LEU A 261 23.09 -2.59 -0.56
C LEU A 261 24.24 -3.03 -1.48
N GLU A 262 23.93 -3.50 -2.69
CA GLU A 262 24.95 -3.71 -3.74
C GLU A 262 25.31 -2.37 -4.35
N GLN A 263 26.54 -1.96 -4.10
CA GLN A 263 27.10 -0.79 -4.73
C GLN A 263 27.49 -1.09 -6.17
N LEU A 264 26.89 -0.34 -7.08
CA LEU A 264 27.23 -0.34 -8.49
C LEU A 264 28.38 0.63 -8.74
N GLU A 265 29.07 0.43 -9.86
CA GLU A 265 30.07 1.38 -10.32
C GLU A 265 29.46 2.79 -10.41
N TRP A 266 30.13 3.72 -9.74
CA TRP A 266 29.68 5.09 -9.61
C TRP A 266 30.88 6.03 -9.52
N HIS A 267 30.64 7.29 -9.83
CA HIS A 267 31.62 8.34 -9.60
C HIS A 267 31.92 8.47 -8.11
N ARG A 268 33.13 8.92 -7.77
CA ARG A 268 33.53 9.19 -6.38
C ARG A 268 32.56 10.14 -5.67
N MET A 269 32.01 11.10 -6.41
CA MET A 269 30.96 12.01 -5.98
C MET A 269 30.30 12.62 -7.21
N ALA A 270 28.97 12.75 -7.18
CA ALA A 270 28.22 13.51 -8.17
C ALA A 270 27.12 14.31 -7.47
N TYR A 271 26.85 15.52 -7.94
CA TYR A 271 25.74 16.31 -7.40
C TYR A 271 24.46 15.99 -8.16
N ILE A 272 23.45 15.52 -7.44
CA ILE A 272 22.10 15.32 -7.97
C ILE A 272 21.21 16.39 -7.36
N THR A 273 20.53 17.16 -8.21
CA THR A 273 19.53 18.14 -7.77
C THR A 273 18.16 17.62 -8.16
N ALA A 274 17.28 17.44 -7.18
CA ALA A 274 15.90 17.04 -7.40
C ALA A 274 14.99 17.71 -6.38
N ALA A 275 13.68 17.69 -6.63
CA ALA A 275 12.69 18.19 -5.68
C ALA A 275 12.78 17.44 -4.35
N VAL A 276 12.53 18.13 -3.23
CA VAL A 276 12.66 17.56 -1.88
C VAL A 276 11.84 16.28 -1.71
N ASN A 277 10.64 16.21 -2.29
CA ASN A 277 9.74 15.06 -2.26
C ASN A 277 10.23 13.84 -3.07
N SER A 278 11.26 14.01 -3.90
CA SER A 278 11.87 12.91 -4.65
C SER A 278 12.88 12.14 -3.79
N TRP A 279 13.38 12.78 -2.74
CA TRP A 279 14.30 12.22 -1.77
C TRP A 279 13.54 11.60 -0.61
N PHE A 280 14.17 10.61 0.02
CA PHE A 280 13.76 10.07 1.30
C PHE A 280 15.01 9.85 2.15
N VAL A 281 14.88 9.84 3.47
CA VAL A 281 16.02 9.56 4.35
C VAL A 281 16.41 8.09 4.17
N CYS A 282 17.70 7.83 3.96
CA CYS A 282 18.18 6.45 3.89
C CYS A 282 18.17 5.87 5.33
N GLY A 283 17.40 4.80 5.55
CA GLY A 283 17.39 4.00 6.77
C GLY A 283 17.74 2.56 6.44
#